data_AF-A0A288XN74-F1
#
_entry.id   AF-A0A288XN74-F1
#
_cell.length_a   1.000
_cell.length_b   1.000
_cell.length_c   1.000
_cell.angle_alpha   90.00
_cell.angle_beta   90.00
_cell.angle_gamma   90.00
#
_symmetry.space_group_name_H-M   'P 1'
#
loop_
_entity.id
_entity.type
_entity.pdbx_description
1 polymer ?
#
loop_
_entity_poly.entity_id
_entity_poly.type
_entity_poly.pdbx_seq_one_letter_code
_entity_poly.pdbx_strand_id
1 'polypeptide(L)'
;MAGIKKKLVEIDIIADTVCPWCFVGKRNLDKALVEGNDRYEFELRWHPFQIDPEVPKEGIYKKEFYDTKMGADVAEVFQTRMADIFSNHDMTYKIEGLTGNTIKSHRLIY
;
A
#
# COMPACT_ATOMS: atom_id res chain seq x y z
N MET A 1 -37.71 15.69 10.68
CA MET A 1 -36.94 14.49 11.05
C MET A 1 -35.50 14.93 11.22
N ALA A 2 -34.99 14.98 12.45
CA ALA A 2 -33.59 15.35 12.70
C ALA A 2 -32.70 14.19 12.25
N GLY A 3 -31.89 14.39 11.21
CA GLY A 3 -30.96 13.37 10.73
C GLY A 3 -29.95 13.00 11.82
N ILE A 4 -29.59 11.72 11.90
CA ILE A 4 -28.56 11.24 12.83
C ILE A 4 -27.25 11.94 12.46
N LYS A 5 -26.70 12.72 13.41
CA LYS A 5 -25.41 13.39 13.23
C LYS A 5 -24.30 12.33 13.28
N LYS A 6 -23.62 12.11 12.16
CA LYS A 6 -22.48 11.20 12.07
C LYS A 6 -21.33 11.68 12.95
N LYS A 7 -20.55 10.74 13.50
CA LYS A 7 -19.34 11.07 14.25
C LYS A 7 -18.17 11.26 13.27
N LEU A 8 -17.47 12.39 13.38
CA LEU A 8 -16.25 12.65 12.60
C LEU A 8 -15.12 11.73 13.08
N VAL A 9 -14.42 11.12 12.13
CA VAL A 9 -13.21 10.31 12.33
C VAL A 9 -12.14 10.80 11.37
N GLU A 10 -11.06 11.33 11.92
CA GLU A 10 -9.86 11.71 11.15
C GLU A 10 -8.93 10.49 11.05
N ILE A 11 -8.41 10.24 9.85
CA ILE A 11 -7.51 9.10 9.57
C ILE A 11 -6.28 9.60 8.83
N ASP A 12 -5.12 9.52 9.48
CA ASP A 12 -3.82 9.75 8.85
C ASP A 12 -3.28 8.43 8.27
N ILE A 13 -3.04 8.41 6.95
CA ILE A 13 -2.53 7.25 6.21
C ILE A 13 -1.09 7.52 5.77
N ILE A 14 -0.15 6.80 6.38
CA ILE A 14 1.27 6.82 6.00
C ILE A 14 1.52 5.68 5.01
N ALA A 15 1.92 6.01 3.78
CA ALA A 15 2.07 5.00 2.73
C ALA A 15 3.27 5.26 1.81
N ASP A 16 3.82 4.17 1.28
CA ASP A 16 4.80 4.19 0.20
C ASP A 16 4.21 3.55 -1.07
N THR A 17 4.45 4.13 -2.24
CA THR A 17 3.82 3.69 -3.50
C THR A 17 4.35 2.36 -4.01
N VAL A 18 5.55 1.97 -3.57
CA VAL A 18 6.17 0.68 -3.90
C VAL A 18 5.72 -0.45 -2.98
N CYS A 19 5.06 -0.13 -1.86
CA CYS A 19 4.71 -1.09 -0.83
C CYS A 19 3.46 -1.90 -1.21
N PRO A 20 3.56 -3.23 -1.37
CA PRO A 20 2.38 -4.03 -1.71
C PRO A 20 1.37 -4.11 -0.55
N TRP A 21 1.82 -3.98 0.70
CA TRP A 21 0.92 -3.96 1.86
C TRP A 21 0.16 -2.64 2.00
N CYS A 22 0.76 -1.51 1.62
CA CYS A 22 0.04 -0.23 1.57
C CYS A 22 -1.14 -0.31 0.59
N PHE A 23 -0.96 -1.04 -0.52
CA PHE A 23 -2.04 -1.29 -1.48
C PHE A 23 -3.17 -2.12 -0.86
N VAL A 24 -2.84 -3.26 -0.23
CA VAL A 24 -3.84 -4.11 0.46
C VAL A 24 -4.56 -3.33 1.56
N GLY A 25 -3.81 -2.57 2.37
CA GLY A 25 -4.35 -1.69 3.40
C GLY A 25 -5.34 -0.68 2.83
N LYS A 26 -5.00 -0.04 1.70
CA LYS A 26 -5.94 0.86 1.00
C LYS A 26 -7.22 0.14 0.60
N ARG A 27 -7.15 -1.06 0.01
CA ARG A 27 -8.37 -1.81 -0.39
C ARG A 27 -9.26 -2.16 0.80
N ASN A 28 -8.66 -2.51 1.93
CA ASN A 28 -9.40 -2.80 3.15
C ASN A 28 -10.01 -1.52 3.75
N LEU A 29 -9.27 -0.40 3.72
CA LEU A 29 -9.77 0.91 4.13
C LEU A 29 -10.95 1.33 3.25
N ASP A 30 -10.84 1.23 1.92
CA ASP A 30 -11.92 1.56 0.98
C ASP A 30 -13.22 0.79 1.33
N LYS A 31 -13.12 -0.51 1.66
CA LYS A 31 -14.26 -1.31 2.12
C LYS A 31 -14.84 -0.79 3.45
N ALA A 32 -13.98 -0.57 4.45
CA ALA A 32 -14.40 -0.10 5.77
C ALA A 32 -15.08 1.28 5.73
N LEU A 33 -14.62 2.18 4.85
CA LEU A 33 -15.23 3.50 4.65
C LEU A 33 -16.66 3.39 4.12
N VAL A 34 -16.91 2.45 3.19
CA VAL A 34 -18.27 2.18 2.68
C VAL A 34 -19.16 1.60 3.77
N GLU A 35 -18.68 0.59 4.50
CA GLU A 35 -19.43 -0.08 5.57
C GLU A 35 -19.72 0.82 6.78
N GLY A 36 -18.86 1.82 7.03
CA GLY A 36 -19.00 2.77 8.14
C GLY A 36 -19.74 4.06 7.80
N ASN A 37 -20.08 4.29 6.52
CA ASN A 37 -20.61 5.58 6.07
C ASN A 37 -21.98 5.93 6.67
N ASP A 38 -22.73 4.98 7.20
CA ASP A 38 -24.00 5.25 7.88
C ASP A 38 -23.82 5.94 9.25
N ARG A 39 -22.70 5.65 9.93
CA ARG A 39 -22.42 6.07 11.31
C ARG A 39 -21.35 7.16 11.42
N TYR A 40 -20.41 7.18 10.49
CA TYR A 40 -19.22 8.02 10.56
C TYR A 40 -19.08 8.92 9.34
N GLU A 41 -18.53 10.10 9.58
CA GLU A 41 -17.97 10.97 8.56
C GLU A 41 -16.46 10.85 8.66
N PHE A 42 -15.78 10.63 7.52
CA PHE A 42 -14.35 10.36 7.50
C PHE A 42 -13.60 11.50 6.84
N GLU A 43 -12.56 11.99 7.51
CA GLU A 43 -11.57 12.89 6.92
C GLU A 43 -10.26 12.12 6.76
N LEU A 44 -9.78 11.98 5.52
CA LEU A 44 -8.57 11.22 5.22
C LEU A 44 -7.42 12.17 4.91
N ARG A 45 -6.28 11.95 5.55
CA ARG A 45 -5.03 12.68 5.30
C ARG A 45 -3.95 11.68 4.92
N TRP A 46 -3.44 11.80 3.71
CA TRP A 46 -2.37 10.94 3.23
C TRP A 46 -1.02 11.59 3.57
N HIS A 47 -0.02 10.78 3.94
CA HIS A 47 1.35 11.21 4.22
C HIS A 47 2.37 10.32 3.50
N PRO A 48 3.34 10.90 2.78
CA PRO A 48 4.33 10.14 2.05
C PRO A 48 5.31 9.44 2.99
N PHE A 49 5.71 8.22 2.65
CA PHE A 49 6.78 7.49 3.32
C PHE A 49 7.69 6.83 2.29
N GLN A 50 9.00 6.81 2.55
CA GLN A 50 9.95 6.05 1.73
C GLN A 50 10.46 4.87 2.55
N ILE A 51 10.10 3.65 2.15
CA ILE A 51 10.59 2.41 2.78
C ILE A 51 12.10 2.30 2.62
N ASP A 52 12.61 2.74 1.48
CA ASP A 52 14.03 2.65 1.17
C ASP A 52 14.46 3.86 0.31
N PRO A 53 14.94 4.94 0.93
CA PRO A 53 15.35 6.15 0.23
C PRO A 53 16.66 5.99 -0.54
N GLU A 54 17.42 4.91 -0.28
CA GLU A 54 18.73 4.66 -0.90
C GLU A 54 18.64 3.89 -2.22
N VAL A 55 17.48 3.32 -2.54
CA VAL A 55 17.30 2.61 -3.82
C VAL A 55 17.53 3.59 -4.99
N PRO A 56 18.33 3.22 -6.01
CA PRO A 56 18.59 4.08 -7.16
C PRO A 56 17.33 4.54 -7.90
N LYS A 57 17.42 5.70 -8.55
CA LYS A 57 16.30 6.29 -9.31
C LYS A 57 16.07 5.57 -10.65
N GLU A 58 17.12 4.95 -11.15
CA GLU A 58 17.16 4.10 -12.35
C GLU A 58 16.41 2.77 -12.10
N GLY A 59 16.21 2.43 -10.83
CA GLY A 59 15.59 1.18 -10.39
C GLY A 59 16.56 0.01 -10.38
N ILE A 60 16.15 -1.04 -9.68
CA ILE A 60 16.85 -2.32 -9.56
C ILE A 60 15.83 -3.44 -9.73
N TYR A 61 16.29 -4.64 -10.11
CA TYR A 61 15.38 -5.77 -10.27
C TYR A 61 14.72 -6.12 -8.94
N LYS A 62 13.39 -6.12 -8.95
CA LYS A 62 12.61 -6.29 -7.72
C LYS A 62 12.88 -7.65 -7.08
N LYS A 63 12.98 -8.73 -7.85
CA LYS A 63 13.34 -10.05 -7.30
C LYS A 63 14.68 -10.00 -6.54
N GLU A 64 15.73 -9.48 -7.17
CA GLU A 64 17.06 -9.38 -6.56
C GLU A 64 17.06 -8.49 -5.31
N PHE A 65 16.31 -7.38 -5.34
CA PHE A 65 16.14 -6.51 -4.19
C PHE A 65 15.50 -7.25 -3.01
N TYR A 66 14.42 -8.01 -3.25
CA TYR A 66 13.77 -8.79 -2.21
C TYR A 66 14.70 -9.89 -1.70
N ASP A 67 15.28 -10.69 -2.60
CA ASP A 67 16.19 -11.79 -2.24
C ASP A 67 17.39 -11.29 -1.41
N THR A 68 17.95 -10.11 -1.73
CA THR A 68 19.04 -9.48 -0.97
C THR A 68 18.58 -8.94 0.39
N LYS A 69 17.39 -8.32 0.44
CA LYS A 69 16.90 -7.62 1.63
C LYS A 69 16.39 -8.55 2.73
N MET A 70 15.79 -9.68 2.36
CA MET A 70 15.20 -10.62 3.33
C MET A 70 15.77 -12.04 3.27
N GLY A 71 16.60 -12.36 2.28
CA GLY A 71 17.03 -13.72 1.97
C GLY A 71 16.06 -14.44 1.03
N ALA A 72 16.58 -15.26 0.12
CA ALA A 72 15.80 -15.88 -0.96
C ALA A 72 14.63 -16.74 -0.45
N ASP A 73 14.85 -17.57 0.56
CA ASP A 73 13.81 -18.44 1.12
C ASP A 73 12.64 -17.64 1.73
N VAL A 74 12.97 -16.55 2.43
CA VAL A 74 11.97 -15.65 3.03
C VAL A 74 11.26 -14.85 1.94
N ALA A 75 11.97 -14.44 0.89
CA ALA A 75 11.43 -13.72 -0.24
C ALA A 75 10.43 -14.56 -1.04
N GLU A 76 10.70 -15.86 -1.20
CA GLU A 76 9.78 -16.79 -1.85
C GLU A 76 8.48 -16.95 -1.05
N VAL A 77 8.57 -17.21 0.26
CA VAL A 77 7.39 -17.31 1.14
C VAL A 77 6.58 -16.01 1.13
N PHE A 78 7.27 -14.87 1.16
CA PHE A 78 6.63 -13.57 1.02
C PHE A 78 5.87 -13.45 -0.31
N GLN A 79 6.50 -13.82 -1.43
CA GLN A 79 5.89 -13.73 -2.77
C GLN A 79 4.65 -14.62 -2.90
N THR A 80 4.71 -15.86 -2.41
CA THR A 80 3.56 -16.77 -2.40
C THR A 80 2.40 -16.16 -1.60
N ARG A 81 2.67 -15.67 -0.39
CA ARG A 81 1.64 -15.04 0.43
C ARG A 81 1.05 -13.80 -0.21
N MET A 82 1.88 -12.97 -0.86
CA MET A 82 1.41 -11.78 -1.56
C MET A 82 0.52 -12.12 -2.75
N ALA A 83 0.85 -13.18 -3.50
CA ALA A 83 0.03 -13.67 -4.61
C ALA A 83 -1.37 -14.11 -4.12
N ASP A 84 -1.43 -14.87 -3.03
CA ASP A 84 -2.70 -15.31 -2.44
C ASP A 84 -3.54 -14.13 -1.92
N ILE A 85 -2.92 -13.11 -1.36
CA ILE A 85 -3.64 -11.93 -0.86
C ILE A 85 -4.16 -11.07 -2.01
N PHE A 86 -3.35 -10.87 -3.05
CA PHE A 86 -3.76 -10.08 -4.20
C PHE A 86 -4.89 -10.76 -4.99
N SER A 87 -4.91 -12.09 -5.05
CA SER A 87 -5.99 -12.83 -5.72
C SER A 87 -7.34 -12.64 -5.01
N ASN A 88 -7.36 -12.52 -3.68
CA ASN A 88 -8.56 -12.15 -2.91
C ASN A 88 -9.08 -10.72 -3.20
N HIS A 89 -8.31 -9.93 -3.93
CA HIS A 89 -8.67 -8.59 -4.40
C HIS A 89 -8.78 -8.53 -5.93
N ASP A 90 -8.96 -9.66 -6.61
CA ASP A 90 -9.07 -9.79 -8.07
C ASP A 90 -7.84 -9.23 -8.81
N MET A 91 -6.65 -9.37 -8.22
CA MET A 91 -5.41 -8.83 -8.74
C MET A 91 -4.30 -9.87 -8.82
N THR A 92 -3.41 -9.69 -9.80
CA THR A 92 -2.20 -10.51 -9.95
C THR A 92 -1.00 -9.78 -9.37
N TYR A 93 -0.37 -10.36 -8.34
CA TYR A 93 0.91 -9.88 -7.83
C TYR A 93 2.06 -10.31 -8.77
N LYS A 94 2.89 -9.36 -9.18
CA LYS A 94 4.04 -9.58 -10.08
C LYS A 94 5.33 -9.11 -9.44
N ILE A 95 6.27 -10.04 -9.26
CA ILE A 95 7.61 -9.74 -8.75
C ILE A 95 8.56 -9.30 -9.87
N GLU A 96 8.17 -9.50 -11.13
CA GLU A 96 8.94 -9.09 -12.29
C GLU A 96 9.06 -7.57 -12.39
N GLY A 97 10.11 -7.13 -13.09
CA GLY A 97 10.38 -5.72 -13.37
C GLY A 97 11.21 -5.03 -12.29
N LEU A 98 11.17 -3.70 -12.32
CA LEU A 98 12.01 -2.84 -11.49
C LEU A 98 11.26 -2.36 -10.25
N THR A 99 12.02 -2.17 -9.18
CA THR A 99 11.65 -1.37 -8.00
C THR A 99 12.64 -0.23 -7.86
N GLY A 100 12.27 0.88 -7.22
CA GLY A 100 13.06 2.09 -7.27
C GLY A 100 12.69 3.12 -6.22
N ASN A 101 13.47 4.20 -6.19
CA ASN A 101 13.19 5.34 -5.32
C ASN A 101 11.79 5.92 -5.56
N THR A 102 11.02 6.11 -4.50
CA THR A 102 9.62 6.55 -4.60
C THR A 102 9.42 8.07 -4.51
N ILE A 103 10.48 8.89 -4.37
CA ILE A 103 10.32 10.35 -4.19
C ILE A 103 9.58 11.02 -5.34
N LYS A 104 9.83 10.61 -6.58
CA LYS A 104 9.13 11.17 -7.75
C LYS A 104 7.68 10.72 -7.80
N SER A 105 7.41 9.48 -7.37
CA SER A 105 6.05 8.96 -7.28
C SER A 105 5.24 9.71 -6.22
N HIS A 106 5.82 9.97 -5.05
CA HIS A 106 5.19 10.77 -4.00
C HIS A 106 4.90 12.19 -4.45
N ARG A 107 5.85 12.87 -5.08
CA ARG A 107 5.64 14.22 -5.64
C ARG A 107 4.53 14.34 -6.69
N LEU A 108 4.11 13.23 -7.29
CA LEU A 108 3.04 13.23 -8.30
C LEU A 108 1.65 13.06 -7.68
N ILE A 109 1.55 12.35 -6.55
CA ILE A 109 0.28 11.99 -5.93
C ILE A 109 -0.07 12.86 -4.71
N TYR A 110 0.87 13.68 -4.24
CA TYR A 110 0.71 14.72 -3.22
C TYR A 110 0.80 16.10 -3.86
#